data_AF-A0A178MBP5-F1
#
_entry.id   AF-A0A178MBP5-F1
#
_cell.length_a   1.000
_cell.length_b   1.000
_cell.length_c   1.000
_cell.angle_alpha   90.00
_cell.angle_beta   90.00
_cell.angle_gamma   90.00
#
_symmetry.space_group_name_H-M   'P 1'
#
loop_
_entity.id
_entity.type
_entity.pdbx_description
1 polymer ?
#
loop_
_entity_poly.entity_id
_entity_poly.type
_entity_poly.pdbx_seq_one_letter_code
_entity_poly.pdbx_strand_id
1 'polypeptide(L)' 'MLTIDQIAQYCEQELARLQLAGDREELRRLQLALGVLMRAAEQARDRDTAMRFRVLAARAANAQEIIAGED' A
#
# COMPACT_ATOMS: atom_id res chain seq x y z
N MET A 1 -11.18 -11.05 -15.42
CA MET A 1 -11.25 -9.62 -15.08
C MET A 1 -10.64 -9.46 -13.71
N LEU A 2 -9.74 -8.51 -13.52
CA LEU A 2 -9.11 -8.25 -12.22
C LEU A 2 -10.06 -7.44 -11.33
N THR A 3 -10.19 -7.81 -10.05
CA THR A 3 -11.07 -7.10 -9.10
C THR A 3 -10.29 -6.25 -8.10
N ILE A 4 -10.97 -5.31 -7.45
CA ILE A 4 -10.40 -4.48 -6.38
C ILE A 4 -9.89 -5.34 -5.21
N ASP A 5 -10.63 -6.39 -4.84
CA ASP A 5 -10.21 -7.32 -3.79
C ASP A 5 -8.90 -8.03 -4.12
N GLN A 6 -8.76 -8.47 -5.38
CA GLN A 6 -7.53 -9.11 -5.86
C GLN A 6 -6.36 -8.13 -5.88
N ILE A 7 -6.58 -6.87 -6.26
CA ILE A 7 -5.56 -5.82 -6.22
C ILE A 7 -5.12 -5.56 -4.78
N ALA A 8 -6.07 -5.37 -3.86
CA ALA A 8 -5.75 -5.11 -2.46
C ALA A 8 -5.02 -6.28 -1.80
N GLN A 9 -5.41 -7.52 -2.11
CA GLN A 9 -4.72 -8.73 -1.63
C GLN A 9 -3.31 -8.82 -2.18
N TYR A 10 -3.09 -8.53 -3.47
CA TYR A 10 -1.76 -8.48 -4.06
C TYR A 10 -0.88 -7.43 -3.37
N CYS A 11 -1.40 -6.22 -3.16
CA CYS A 11 -0.65 -5.15 -2.49
C CYS A 11 -0.28 -5.51 -1.03
N GLU A 12 -1.14 -6.25 -0.33
CA GLU A 12 -0.84 -6.72 1.03
C GLU A 12 0.30 -7.76 1.03
N GLN A 13 0.30 -8.69 0.06
CA GLN A 13 1.36 -9.67 -0.10
C GLN A 13 2.69 -9.00 -0.48
N GLU A 14 2.65 -8.05 -1.41
CA GLU A 14 3.83 -7.29 -1.83
C GLU A 14 4.40 -6.46 -0.67
N LEU A 15 3.56 -5.81 0.13
CA LEU A 15 4.01 -5.08 1.32
C LEU A 15 4.80 -5.98 2.26
N ALA A 16 4.27 -7.16 2.58
CA ALA A 16 4.94 -8.13 3.45
C ALA A 16 6.26 -8.61 2.86
N ARG A 17 6.29 -8.90 1.55
CA ARG A 17 7.49 -9.32 0.83
C ARG A 17 8.58 -8.23 0.87
N LEU A 18 8.22 -6.99 0.58
CA LEU A 18 9.13 -5.86 0.54
C LEU A 18 9.67 -5.51 1.93
N GLN A 19 8.82 -5.60 2.96
CA GLN A 19 9.24 -5.41 4.35
C GLN A 19 10.30 -6.44 4.77
N LEU A 20 10.10 -7.72 4.44
CA LEU A 20 11.08 -8.77 4.72
C LEU A 20 12.38 -8.60 3.93
N ALA A 21 12.28 -8.05 2.71
CA ALA A 21 13.44 -7.78 1.88
C ALA A 21 14.23 -6.52 2.32
N GLY A 22 13.69 -5.70 3.21
CA GLY A 22 14.27 -4.42 3.58
C GLY A 22 14.27 -3.38 2.44
N ASP A 23 13.43 -3.58 1.41
CA ASP A 23 13.45 -2.73 0.22
C ASP A 23 12.62 -1.45 0.43
N ARG A 24 13.25 -0.47 1.07
CA ARG A 24 12.63 0.81 1.42
C ARG A 24 12.15 1.61 0.21
N GLU A 25 12.87 1.56 -0.91
CA GLU A 25 12.50 2.32 -2.11
C GLU A 25 11.27 1.73 -2.77
N GLU A 26 11.16 0.41 -2.86
CA GLU A 26 9.95 -0.23 -3.37
C GLU A 26 8.75 -0.06 -2.42
N LEU A 27 8.96 -0.05 -1.10
CA LEU A 27 7.88 0.30 -0.15
C LEU A 27 7.36 1.73 -0.38
N ARG A 28 8.25 2.69 -0.67
CA ARG A 28 7.86 4.07 -1.03
C ARG A 28 7.03 4.11 -2.31
N ARG A 29 7.43 3.35 -3.33
CA ARG A 29 6.68 3.26 -4.60
C ARG A 29 5.30 2.64 -4.39
N LEU A 30 5.23 1.57 -3.59
CA LEU A 30 3.97 0.92 -3.24
C LEU A 30 3.03 1.88 -2.48
N GLN A 31 3.55 2.66 -1.52
CA GLN A 31 2.78 3.69 -0.83
C GLN A 31 2.18 4.71 -1.79
N LEU A 32 2.96 5.22 -2.75
CA LEU A 32 2.48 6.19 -3.74
C LEU A 32 1.40 5.59 -4.63
N ALA A 33 1.58 4.36 -5.11
CA ALA A 33 0.58 3.66 -5.92
C ALA A 33 -0.74 3.46 -5.16
N LEU A 34 -0.67 3.06 -3.89
CA LEU A 34 -1.85 2.93 -3.02
C LEU A 34 -2.55 4.27 -2.80
N GLY A 35 -1.80 5.37 -2.71
CA GLY A 35 -2.35 6.72 -2.66
C GLY A 35 -3.13 7.11 -3.91
N VAL A 36 -2.67 6.70 -5.11
CA VAL A 36 -3.41 6.91 -6.36
C VAL A 36 -4.71 6.10 -6.39
N LEU A 37 -4.67 4.83 -5.98
CA LEU A 37 -5.86 3.97 -5.92
C LEU A 37 -6.89 4.46 -4.90
N MET A 38 -6.44 4.95 -3.75
CA MET A 38 -7.28 5.59 -2.75
C MET A 38 -8.07 6.76 -3.35
N ARG A 39 -7.40 7.69 -4.04
CA ARG A 39 -8.07 8.84 -4.67
C ARG A 39 -9.06 8.42 -5.76
N ALA A 40 -8.73 7.38 -6.52
CA ALA A 40 -9.65 6.84 -7.51
C ALA A 40 -10.94 6.29 -6.86
N ALA A 41 -10.81 5.57 -5.75
CA ALA A 41 -11.95 5.07 -4.98
C ALA A 41 -12.78 6.21 -4.35
N GLU A 42 -12.11 7.25 -3.81
CA GLU A 42 -12.79 8.46 -3.29
C GLU A 42 -13.62 9.15 -4.38
N GLN A 43 -13.06 9.30 -5.59
CA GLN A 43 -13.77 9.89 -6.73
C GLN A 43 -14.99 9.05 -7.16
N ALA A 44 -14.90 7.72 -7.04
CA ALA A 44 -16.00 6.80 -7.28
C ALA A 44 -17.03 6.76 -6.13
N ARG A 45 -16.81 7.51 -5.02
CA ARG A 45 -17.58 7.47 -3.77
C ARG A 45 -17.57 6.10 -3.08
N ASP A 46 -16.59 5.25 -3.39
CA ASP A 46 -16.36 3.98 -2.72
C ASP A 46 -15.47 4.20 -1.50
N ARG A 47 -16.12 4.50 -0.36
CA ARG A 47 -15.45 4.82 0.90
C ARG A 47 -14.72 3.63 1.50
N ASP A 48 -15.26 2.43 1.34
CA ASP A 48 -14.69 1.22 1.94
C ASP A 48 -13.38 0.85 1.23
N THR A 49 -13.38 0.89 -0.11
CA THR A 49 -12.16 0.69 -0.90
C THR A 49 -11.13 1.78 -0.64
N ALA A 50 -11.55 3.05 -0.56
CA ALA A 50 -10.63 4.16 -0.23
C ALA A 50 -9.97 3.95 1.14
N MET A 51 -10.74 3.59 2.17
CA MET A 51 -10.20 3.29 3.49
C MET A 51 -9.22 2.12 3.45
N ARG A 52 -9.53 1.06 2.71
CA ARG A 52 -8.64 -0.10 2.57
C ARG A 52 -7.29 0.27 1.96
N PHE A 53 -7.28 1.04 0.87
CA PHE A 53 -6.02 1.51 0.28
C PHE A 53 -5.27 2.50 1.17
N ARG A 54 -5.99 3.35 1.93
CA ARG A 54 -5.39 4.24 2.93
C ARG A 54 -4.63 3.46 4.01
N VAL A 55 -5.24 2.40 4.54
CA VAL A 55 -4.60 1.55 5.56
C VAL A 55 -3.34 0.88 5.00
N LEU A 56 -3.40 0.35 3.78
CA LEU A 56 -2.23 -0.25 3.14
C LEU A 56 -1.11 0.79 2.90
N ALA A 57 -1.46 2.00 2.46
CA ALA A 57 -0.47 3.07 2.26
C ALA A 57 0.20 3.47 3.59
N ALA A 58 -0.58 3.58 4.67
CA ALA A 58 -0.05 3.86 6.00
C ALA A 58 0.87 2.73 6.50
N ARG A 59 0.52 1.46 6.25
CA ARG A 59 1.39 0.32 6.58
C ARG A 59 2.71 0.36 5.80
N ALA A 60 2.68 0.72 4.51
CA ALA A 60 3.89 0.85 3.71
C ALA A 60 4.78 2.01 4.21
N ALA A 61 4.18 3.13 4.65
CA ALA A 61 4.91 4.23 5.28
C ALA A 61 5.57 3.79 6.59
N ASN A 62 4.84 3.11 7.47
CA ASN A 62 5.38 2.61 8.73
C ASN A 62 6.53 1.62 8.52
N ALA A 63 6.43 0.73 7.53
CA ALA A 63 7.50 -0.20 7.19
C ALA A 63 8.78 0.53 6.73
N GLN A 64 8.66 1.62 5.97
CA GLN A 64 9.80 2.45 5.59
C GLN A 64 10.49 3.07 6.80
N GLU A 65 9.73 3.56 7.78
CA GLU A 65 10.27 4.16 9.00
C GLU A 65 10.99 3.14 9.88
N ILE A 66 10.46 1.92 9.98
CA ILE A 66 11.13 0.81 10.70
C ILE A 66 12.49 0.51 10.08
N ILE A 67 12.53 0.30 8.76
CA ILE A 67 13.79 0.01 8.05
C ILE A 67 14.77 1.18 8.19
N ALA A 68 14.28 2.42 8.10
CA ALA A 68 15.13 3.61 8.24
C ALA A 68 15.73 3.79 9.65
N GLY A 69 15.10 3.24 10.69
CA GLY A 69 15.58 3.26 12.06
C GLY A 69 16.47 2.07 12.44
N GLU A 70 16.65 1.10 11.54
CA GLU A 70 17.55 -0.05 11.70
C GLU A 70 18.95 0.18 11.10
N ASP A 71 19.13 1.26 10.32
CA ASP A 71 20.42 1.75 9.79
C ASP A 71 21.18 2.62 10.81
#